data_AF-A0A9Q1BP60-F1
#
_entry.id   AF-A0A9Q1BP60-F1
#
_cell.length_a   1.000
_cell.length_b   1.000
_cell.length_c   1.000
_cell.angle_alpha   90.00
_cell.angle_beta   90.00
_cell.angle_gamma   90.00
#
_symmetry.space_group_name_H-M   'P 1'
#
loop_
_entity.id
_entity.type
_entity.pdbx_description
1 polymer ?
#
loop_
_entity_poly.entity_id
_entity_poly.type
_entity_poly.pdbx_seq_one_letter_code
_entity_poly.pdbx_strand_id
1 'polypeptide(L)'
;MQRGYPGIFVSNIARLFMDNRDKEVLKIEDLKPGDQIVFTCWTLHPRYHAIVTEINKKENEVRVVRFTYFSGVVEEWLPFQRPIYKVVSNCLRGYEVSNDVYQPDEVVKRARSMKGTNRLRYSSWSNDCKDFTRWCKSGLKPSGAIEQYK
;
A
#
# COMPACT_ATOMS: atom_id res chain seq x y z
N MET A 1 7.65 -1.32 -28.67
CA MET A 1 6.22 -1.66 -28.45
C MET A 1 5.76 -0.88 -27.23
N GLN A 2 5.22 0.33 -27.42
CA GLN A 2 4.78 1.21 -26.31
C GLN A 2 3.40 0.75 -25.84
N ARG A 3 3.29 0.32 -24.58
CA ARG A 3 1.98 0.06 -23.94
C ARG A 3 1.40 1.41 -23.52
N GLY A 4 0.47 1.94 -24.31
CA GLY A 4 -0.29 3.13 -23.94
C GLY A 4 -1.27 2.81 -22.80
N TYR A 5 -1.10 3.45 -21.65
CA TYR A 5 -2.07 3.40 -20.57
C TYR A 5 -3.13 4.48 -20.81
N PRO A 6 -4.43 4.13 -20.93
CA PRO A 6 -5.48 5.12 -21.13
C PRO A 6 -5.61 6.03 -19.91
N GLY A 7 -5.76 7.34 -20.15
CA GLY A 7 -5.97 8.35 -19.11
C GLY A 7 -7.19 8.01 -18.26
N ILE A 8 -7.01 7.98 -16.93
CA ILE A 8 -8.04 7.54 -15.98
C ILE A 8 -8.84 8.76 -15.49
N PHE A 9 -10.14 8.76 -15.76
CA PHE A 9 -11.12 9.66 -15.15
C PHE A 9 -11.38 9.20 -13.71
N VAL A 10 -11.02 10.01 -12.71
CA VAL A 10 -11.26 9.69 -11.29
C VAL A 10 -12.75 9.90 -11.01
N SER A 11 -13.49 8.84 -10.67
CA SER A 11 -14.90 8.95 -10.33
C SER A 11 -15.10 9.61 -8.96
N ASN A 12 -16.16 10.41 -8.80
CA ASN A 12 -16.50 11.11 -7.56
C ASN A 12 -16.66 10.18 -6.33
N ILE A 13 -16.90 8.88 -6.55
CA ILE A 13 -17.01 7.88 -5.47
C ILE A 13 -15.65 7.59 -4.83
N ALA A 14 -14.56 7.60 -5.61
CA ALA A 14 -13.21 7.40 -5.06
C ALA A 14 -12.84 8.49 -4.04
N ARG A 15 -13.33 9.72 -4.26
CA ARG A 15 -13.11 10.89 -3.39
C ARG A 15 -13.75 10.75 -2.01
N LEU A 16 -14.90 10.07 -1.91
CA LEU A 16 -15.61 9.84 -0.64
C LEU A 16 -14.87 8.88 0.31
N PHE A 17 -13.97 8.05 -0.23
CA PHE A 17 -13.15 7.15 0.58
C PHE A 17 -11.78 7.75 0.92
N MET A 18 -11.37 8.86 0.28
CA MET A 18 -10.10 9.51 0.60
C MET A 18 -10.14 10.03 2.03
N ASP A 19 -9.20 9.58 2.85
CA ASP A 19 -8.98 10.24 4.14
C ASP A 19 -8.36 11.60 3.79
N ASN A 20 -8.94 12.71 4.28
CA ASN A 20 -8.48 14.09 4.02
C ASN A 20 -7.03 14.37 4.50
N ARG A 21 -6.33 13.33 4.98
CA ARG A 21 -4.96 13.33 5.51
C ARG A 21 -3.97 12.58 4.62
N ASP A 22 -4.43 11.87 3.59
CA ASP A 22 -3.55 11.27 2.59
C ASP A 22 -3.01 12.37 1.67
N LYS A 23 -1.67 12.47 1.55
CA LYS A 23 -1.03 13.52 0.74
C LYS A 23 -0.82 13.02 -0.67
N GLU A 24 -1.37 13.73 -1.66
CA GLU A 24 -1.07 13.41 -3.06
C GLU A 24 0.43 13.53 -3.33
N VAL A 25 0.96 12.53 -4.01
CA VAL A 25 2.35 12.46 -4.43
C VAL A 25 2.42 13.02 -5.84
N LEU A 26 2.95 14.24 -5.96
CA LEU A 26 3.02 14.94 -7.25
C LEU A 26 4.21 14.47 -8.08
N LYS A 27 5.30 14.08 -7.43
CA LYS A 27 6.53 13.65 -8.07
C LYS A 27 7.08 12.39 -7.40
N ILE A 28 7.74 11.54 -8.19
CA ILE A 28 8.33 10.30 -7.70
C ILE A 28 9.41 10.56 -6.62
N GLU A 29 10.06 11.73 -6.64
CA GLU A 29 11.07 12.13 -5.65
C GLU A 29 10.49 12.37 -4.25
N ASP A 30 9.17 12.56 -4.13
CA ASP A 30 8.51 12.73 -2.83
C ASP A 30 8.32 11.38 -2.10
N LEU A 31 8.60 10.27 -2.78
CA LEU A 31 8.59 8.93 -2.22
C LEU A 31 9.96 8.53 -1.68
N LYS A 32 9.94 7.67 -0.67
CA LYS A 32 11.12 7.00 -0.11
C LYS A 32 10.78 5.54 0.21
N PRO A 33 11.78 4.64 0.22
CA PRO A 33 11.59 3.30 0.79
C PRO A 33 10.95 3.37 2.18
N GLY A 34 10.02 2.46 2.48
CA GLY A 34 9.23 2.42 3.71
C GLY A 34 7.97 3.28 3.68
N ASP A 35 7.78 4.14 2.68
CA ASP A 35 6.53 4.89 2.53
C ASP A 35 5.37 3.94 2.21
N GLN A 36 4.23 4.20 2.86
CA GLN A 36 2.96 3.58 2.50
C GLN A 36 2.26 4.45 1.46
N ILE A 37 1.91 3.86 0.34
CA ILE A 37 1.19 4.52 -0.74
C ILE A 37 -0.13 3.81 -1.05
N VAL A 38 -1.06 4.58 -1.60
CA VAL A 38 -2.35 4.12 -2.09
C VAL A 38 -2.43 4.45 -3.57
N PHE A 39 -2.59 3.42 -4.37
CA PHE A 39 -2.97 3.55 -5.77
C PHE A 39 -4.48 3.56 -5.87
N THR A 40 -5.04 4.47 -6.66
CA THR A 40 -6.45 4.41 -7.06
C THR A 40 -6.53 3.74 -8.42
N CYS A 41 -7.08 2.52 -8.48
CA CYS A 41 -7.21 1.79 -9.74
C CYS A 41 -8.59 1.12 -9.82
N TRP A 42 -9.25 1.23 -10.97
CA TRP A 42 -10.44 0.46 -11.39
C TRP A 42 -11.69 0.44 -10.48
N THR A 43 -12.85 0.18 -11.09
CA THR A 43 -14.18 0.21 -10.43
C THR A 43 -14.39 -0.91 -9.39
N LEU A 44 -13.65 -2.02 -9.49
CA LEU A 44 -13.79 -3.18 -8.61
C LEU A 44 -12.79 -3.22 -7.44
N HIS A 45 -11.68 -2.50 -7.50
CA HIS A 45 -10.65 -2.41 -6.44
C HIS A 45 -10.17 -0.96 -6.27
N PRO A 46 -11.07 -0.04 -5.88
CA PRO A 46 -10.87 1.40 -6.02
C PRO A 46 -9.63 1.96 -5.33
N ARG A 47 -9.07 1.24 -4.34
CA ARG A 47 -7.89 1.61 -3.56
C ARG A 47 -7.12 0.35 -3.14
N TYR A 48 -5.82 0.28 -3.42
CA TYR A 48 -4.96 -0.72 -2.80
C TYR A 48 -3.73 -0.08 -2.16
N HIS A 49 -3.38 -0.57 -0.97
CA HIS A 49 -2.25 -0.09 -0.18
C HIS A 49 -0.98 -0.91 -0.50
N ALA A 50 0.15 -0.23 -0.57
CA ALA A 50 1.46 -0.84 -0.82
C ALA A 50 2.56 -0.15 -0.01
N ILE A 51 3.67 -0.88 0.23
CA ILE A 51 4.90 -0.34 0.81
C ILE A 51 5.92 -0.14 -0.31
N VAL A 52 6.49 1.07 -0.41
CA VAL A 52 7.59 1.36 -1.33
C VAL A 52 8.86 0.68 -0.83
N THR A 53 9.55 -0.07 -1.69
CA THR A 53 10.84 -0.68 -1.36
C THR A 53 11.99 -0.03 -2.10
N GLU A 54 11.79 0.34 -3.37
CA GLU A 54 12.81 0.95 -4.22
C GLU A 54 12.17 1.96 -5.19
N ILE A 55 12.97 2.92 -5.67
CA ILE A 55 12.53 3.98 -6.58
C ILE A 55 13.48 4.04 -7.75
N ASN A 56 12.94 3.92 -8.97
CA ASN A 56 13.68 4.07 -10.21
C ASN A 56 13.28 5.38 -10.89
N LYS A 57 14.09 6.42 -10.70
CA LYS A 57 13.84 7.76 -11.28
C LYS A 57 14.03 7.79 -12.80
N LYS A 58 14.85 6.90 -13.36
CA LYS A 58 15.14 6.88 -14.81
C LYS A 58 13.95 6.37 -15.60
N GLU A 59 13.35 5.28 -15.12
CA GLU A 59 12.20 4.64 -15.76
C GLU A 59 10.85 5.16 -15.23
N ASN A 60 10.87 6.06 -14.25
CA ASN A 60 9.67 6.56 -13.55
C ASN A 60 8.83 5.41 -12.97
N GLU A 61 9.50 4.46 -12.30
CA GLU A 61 8.88 3.29 -11.69
C GLU A 61 9.16 3.22 -10.19
N VAL A 62 8.21 2.66 -9.46
CA VAL A 62 8.31 2.41 -8.02
C VAL A 62 8.19 0.92 -7.78
N ARG A 63 9.16 0.36 -7.06
CA ARG A 63 9.08 -1.01 -6.59
C ARG A 63 8.27 -1.03 -5.32
N VAL A 64 7.25 -1.86 -5.28
CA VAL A 64 6.36 -1.96 -4.15
C VAL A 64 6.18 -3.40 -3.71
N VAL A 65 5.89 -3.56 -2.43
CA VAL A 65 5.33 -4.79 -1.87
C VAL A 65 3.88 -4.53 -1.53
N ARG A 66 2.98 -5.38 -2.04
CA ARG A 66 1.54 -5.29 -1.76
C ARG A 66 0.92 -6.67 -1.58
N PHE A 67 -0.17 -6.71 -0.84
CA PHE A 67 -1.01 -7.90 -0.80
C PHE A 67 -2.01 -7.88 -1.96
N THR A 68 -2.13 -9.02 -2.64
CA THR A 68 -3.07 -9.27 -3.72
C THR A 68 -3.97 -10.43 -3.34
N TYR A 69 -5.24 -10.35 -3.70
CA TYR A 69 -6.22 -11.37 -3.36
C TYR A 69 -5.86 -12.76 -3.90
N PHE A 70 -5.36 -12.81 -5.15
CA PHE A 70 -5.08 -14.07 -5.84
C PHE A 70 -3.70 -14.65 -5.55
N SER A 71 -2.68 -13.79 -5.37
CA SER A 71 -1.27 -14.20 -5.32
C SER A 71 -0.61 -13.93 -3.97
N GLY A 72 -1.37 -13.42 -2.99
CA GLY A 72 -0.85 -13.07 -1.68
C GLY A 72 0.09 -11.85 -1.77
N VAL A 73 1.13 -11.84 -0.94
CA VAL A 73 2.11 -10.76 -0.94
C VAL A 73 3.07 -10.87 -2.13
N VAL A 74 3.02 -9.89 -3.02
CA VAL A 74 3.87 -9.77 -4.21
C VAL A 74 4.79 -8.56 -4.10
N GLU A 75 5.94 -8.64 -4.74
CA GLU A 75 6.88 -7.52 -4.91
C GLU A 75 7.04 -7.28 -6.42
N GLU A 76 6.70 -6.07 -6.89
CA GLU A 76 6.69 -5.76 -8.32
C GLU A 76 7.07 -4.31 -8.59
N TRP A 77 7.54 -4.04 -9.80
CA TRP A 77 7.73 -2.69 -10.32
C TRP A 77 6.42 -2.20 -10.91
N LEU A 78 5.99 -1.01 -10.48
CA LEU A 78 4.81 -0.33 -11.01
C LEU A 78 5.22 1.02 -11.61
N PRO A 79 4.62 1.42 -12.74
CA PRO A 79 4.81 2.77 -13.26
C PRO A 79 4.27 3.79 -12.27
N PHE A 80 4.99 4.88 -12.07
CA PHE A 80 4.51 6.02 -11.30
C PHE A 80 3.46 6.77 -12.13
N GLN A 81 2.20 6.40 -11.94
CA GLN A 81 1.04 7.00 -12.62
C GLN A 81 0.12 7.65 -11.60
N ARG A 82 -0.06 8.97 -11.73
CA ARG A 82 -0.99 9.73 -10.89
C ARG A 82 -2.46 9.35 -11.17
N PRO A 83 -3.34 9.40 -10.15
CA PRO A 83 -3.03 9.86 -8.80
C PRO A 83 -2.49 8.74 -7.89
N ILE A 84 -1.46 9.10 -7.11
CA ILE A 84 -0.88 8.26 -6.05
C ILE A 84 -0.93 9.08 -4.77
N TYR A 85 -1.32 8.44 -3.68
CA TYR A 85 -1.42 9.10 -2.38
C TYR A 85 -0.46 8.46 -1.39
N LYS A 86 0.30 9.28 -0.67
CA LYS A 86 1.13 8.86 0.44
C LYS A 86 0.34 8.96 1.73
N VAL A 87 0.31 7.87 2.50
CA VAL A 87 -0.36 7.81 3.79
C VAL A 87 0.54 8.50 4.82
N VAL A 88 0.24 9.75 5.15
CA VAL A 88 1.06 10.59 6.06
C VAL A 88 0.76 10.31 7.53
N SER A 89 -0.49 9.94 7.85
CA SER A 89 -0.88 9.72 9.24
C SER A 89 -0.68 8.26 9.67
N ASN A 90 -0.20 8.07 10.90
CA ASN A 90 -0.33 6.80 11.63
C ASN A 90 -1.79 6.52 12.04
N CYS A 91 -2.71 7.42 11.70
CA CYS A 91 -4.11 7.35 12.06
C CYS A 91 -4.88 6.55 11.01
N LEU A 92 -4.65 5.24 10.98
CA LEU A 92 -5.58 4.32 10.35
C LEU A 92 -6.90 4.44 11.12
N ARG A 93 -7.90 5.08 10.49
CA ARG A 93 -9.24 5.27 11.05
C ARG A 93 -9.75 3.97 11.71
N GLY A 94 -10.06 4.05 13.01
CA GLY A 94 -10.52 2.91 13.83
C GLY A 94 -9.50 2.30 14.78
N TYR A 95 -8.25 2.80 14.82
CA TYR A 95 -7.21 2.24 15.67
C TYR A 95 -6.42 3.33 16.41
N GLU A 96 -6.26 3.14 17.72
CA GLU A 96 -5.44 4.02 18.56
C GLU A 96 -3.98 4.00 18.10
N VAL A 97 -3.39 5.19 18.11
CA VAL A 97 -2.00 5.45 17.72
C VAL A 97 -1.10 4.83 18.77
N SER A 98 -0.53 3.66 18.50
CA SER A 98 0.69 3.27 19.20
C SER A 98 1.83 4.13 18.64
N ASN A 99 2.68 4.65 19.52
CA ASN A 99 3.89 5.41 19.14
C ASN A 99 4.95 4.53 18.44
N ASP A 100 4.67 3.24 18.25
CA ASP A 100 5.59 2.24 17.75
C ASP A 100 5.45 2.08 16.23
N VAL A 101 5.88 3.09 15.48
CA VAL A 101 6.09 2.93 14.04
C VAL A 101 7.55 2.59 13.78
N TYR A 102 7.75 1.48 13.07
CA TYR A 102 9.07 1.02 12.68
C TYR A 102 9.76 2.02 11.74
N GLN A 103 11.08 2.06 11.84
CA GLN A 103 11.91 2.82 10.90
C GLN A 103 11.74 2.30 9.47
N PRO A 104 11.93 3.14 8.44
CA PRO A 104 11.69 2.76 7.04
C PRO A 104 12.35 1.45 6.60
N ASP A 105 13.60 1.20 7.00
CA ASP A 105 14.32 -0.02 6.67
C ASP A 105 13.68 -1.27 7.28
N GLU A 106 13.19 -1.17 8.51
CA GLU A 106 12.48 -2.26 9.17
C GLU A 106 11.09 -2.47 8.54
N VAL A 107 10.40 -1.41 8.13
CA VAL A 107 9.15 -1.53 7.36
C VAL A 107 9.37 -2.29 6.06
N VAL A 108 10.42 -1.97 5.31
CA VAL A 108 10.79 -2.65 4.06
C VAL A 108 11.16 -4.11 4.32
N LYS A 109 11.97 -4.37 5.34
CA LYS A 109 12.37 -5.73 5.74
C LYS A 109 11.15 -6.59 6.08
N ARG A 110 10.22 -6.06 6.88
CA ARG A 110 8.97 -6.73 7.24
C ARG A 110 8.08 -6.98 6.02
N ALA A 111 7.93 -6.00 5.14
CA ALA A 111 7.16 -6.18 3.91
C ALA A 111 7.74 -7.34 3.06
N ARG A 112 9.07 -7.35 2.87
CA ARG A 112 9.77 -8.40 2.12
C ARG A 112 9.72 -9.77 2.79
N SER A 113 9.74 -9.85 4.12
CA SER A 113 9.67 -11.13 4.85
C SER A 113 8.33 -11.85 4.65
N MET A 114 7.29 -11.12 4.24
CA MET A 114 5.98 -11.69 3.93
C MET A 114 5.82 -12.08 2.46
N LYS A 115 6.81 -11.82 1.60
CA LYS A 115 6.71 -12.12 0.16
C LYS A 115 6.45 -13.62 -0.08
N GLY A 116 5.52 -13.91 -0.99
CA GLY A 116 5.12 -15.28 -1.32
C GLY A 116 4.19 -15.92 -0.28
N THR A 117 3.84 -15.21 0.80
CA THR A 117 2.85 -15.71 1.75
C THR A 117 1.43 -15.41 1.28
N ASN A 118 0.58 -16.44 1.38
CA ASN A 118 -0.88 -16.34 1.28
C ASN A 118 -1.54 -16.33 2.67
N ARG A 119 -0.76 -16.12 3.74
CA ARG A 119 -1.17 -16.25 5.16
C ARG A 119 -2.16 -15.15 5.63
N LEU A 120 -2.45 -14.16 4.80
CA LEU A 120 -3.31 -13.01 5.11
C LEU A 120 -4.73 -13.14 4.55
N ARG A 121 -5.23 -14.36 4.31
CA ARG A 121 -6.59 -14.57 3.80
C ARG A 121 -7.63 -14.25 4.87
N TYR A 122 -8.10 -13.01 4.92
CA TYR A 122 -9.34 -12.62 5.60
C TYR A 122 -10.43 -12.33 4.57
N SER A 123 -11.68 -12.53 4.97
CA SER A 123 -12.85 -12.42 4.10
C SER A 123 -13.29 -10.97 3.93
N SER A 124 -12.55 -10.09 3.23
CA SER A 124 -13.12 -8.86 2.62
C SER A 124 -12.09 -8.01 1.85
N TRP A 125 -12.52 -7.56 0.67
CA TRP A 125 -11.74 -6.92 -0.42
C TRP A 125 -10.97 -5.63 -0.07
N SER A 126 -11.14 -5.07 1.13
CA SER A 126 -10.55 -3.78 1.52
C SER A 126 -9.68 -3.84 2.78
N ASN A 127 -9.81 -4.89 3.59
CA ASN A 127 -9.09 -4.99 4.85
C ASN A 127 -7.67 -5.54 4.63
N ASP A 128 -7.48 -6.52 3.74
CA ASP A 128 -6.21 -7.25 3.65
C ASP A 128 -4.99 -6.39 3.26
N CYS A 129 -5.11 -5.50 2.27
CA CYS A 129 -3.97 -4.68 1.85
C CYS A 129 -3.65 -3.55 2.85
N LYS A 130 -4.67 -2.98 3.47
CA LYS A 130 -4.51 -1.96 4.52
C LYS A 130 -3.92 -2.57 5.79
N ASP A 131 -4.39 -3.75 6.19
CA ASP A 131 -3.89 -4.47 7.36
C ASP A 131 -2.47 -4.99 7.13
N PHE A 132 -2.15 -5.44 5.93
CA PHE A 132 -0.77 -5.79 5.55
C PHE A 132 0.18 -4.60 5.74
N THR A 133 -0.14 -3.46 5.13
CA THR A 133 0.72 -2.26 5.22
C THR A 133 0.80 -1.72 6.66
N ARG A 134 -0.27 -1.87 7.44
CA ARG A 134 -0.27 -1.59 8.89
C ARG A 134 0.69 -2.50 9.66
N TRP A 135 0.61 -3.80 9.45
CA TRP A 135 1.48 -4.76 10.12
C TRP A 135 2.95 -4.51 9.75
N CYS A 136 3.22 -4.07 8.51
CA CYS A 136 4.56 -3.64 8.11
C CYS A 136 5.02 -2.41 8.92
N LYS A 137 4.16 -1.40 9.09
CA LYS A 137 4.51 -0.15 9.79
C LYS A 137 4.55 -0.24 11.30
N SER A 138 3.69 -1.03 11.92
CA SER A 138 3.46 -0.99 13.38
C SER A 138 3.53 -2.36 14.05
N GLY A 139 3.55 -3.45 13.29
CA GLY A 139 3.46 -4.80 13.83
C GLY A 139 2.10 -5.18 14.44
N LEU A 140 1.17 -4.24 14.50
CA LEU A 140 -0.19 -4.48 14.95
C LEU A 140 -0.89 -5.43 13.98
N LYS A 141 -1.42 -6.53 14.54
CA LYS A 141 -2.31 -7.45 13.83
C LYS A 141 -3.72 -6.82 13.77
N PRO A 142 -4.52 -7.11 12.74
CA PRO A 142 -5.91 -6.69 12.73
C PRO A 142 -6.66 -7.30 13.93
N SER A 143 -7.58 -6.53 14.53
CA SER A 143 -8.46 -7.03 15.60
C SER A 143 -9.36 -8.13 15.03
N GLY A 144 -9.12 -9.38 15.43
CA GLY A 144 -9.80 -10.57 14.87
C GLY A 144 -8.88 -11.53 14.10
N ALA A 145 -7.57 -11.26 14.04
CA ALA A 145 -6.62 -12.18 13.43
C ALA A 145 -6.47 -13.48 14.23
N ILE A 146 -6.92 -14.60 13.64
CA ILE A 146 -6.68 -15.95 14.18
C ILE A 146 -5.19 -16.24 14.04
N GLU A 147 -4.54 -16.73 15.10
CA GLU A 147 -3.11 -17.08 15.15
C GLU A 147 -2.65 -17.86 13.91
N GLN A 148 -2.00 -17.19 12.96
CA GLN A 148 -1.25 -17.83 11.87
C GLN A 148 0.12 -17.20 11.64
N TYR A 149 0.74 -16.69 12.69
CA TYR A 149 2.12 -16.21 12.66
C TYR A 149 2.95 -17.02 13.66
N LYS A 150 3.36 -18.22 13.22
CA LYS A 150 4.56 -18.90 13.70
C LYS A 150 5.64 -18.77 12.64
#